data_AF-A0A9X8EB35-F1
#
_entry.id   AF-A0A9X8EB35-F1
#
_cell.length_a   1.000
_cell.length_b   1.000
_cell.length_c   1.000
_cell.angle_alpha   90.00
_cell.angle_beta   90.00
_cell.angle_gamma   90.00
#
_symmetry.space_group_name_H-M   'P 1'
#
loop_
_entity.id
_entity.type
_entity.pdbx_description
1 polymer ?
#
loop_
_entity_poly.entity_id
_entity_poly.type
_entity_poly.pdbx_seq_one_letter_code
_entity_poly.pdbx_strand_id
1 'polypeptide(L)'
;FGHDLKAAFFLDPTWIFLNHGAFGSTLRLAMHTAQMWRDYAEEQPLKFIDRELFFHLVDSIKALASSIRASSPKDVVLLTNATAGINTVVESMAKRMRPGDSIYTLDVAYGAVKKLLHQVCSEHELTLHTQALPYAISHDDDAILTFIADTIPPDCKLVVVDHITSNTATVLPVQRIVELCHARGIPVLVDGAHGLLNLDLDVSDIGADFYVGNCHKWLCSTKGAAFLHVQPEHQAKMRPRSQSHGLDGSFQARFLWTGLQDYSALLTLPTILAYWNQARGVREYMHETVDVADRELRRAWHLPESIVPAHKRSAMRLVPLPPHVFGMDATATKTSSDAKCVQDRLHAEFHVEVPVKCIDGRLYLRLSAHVYNCVEDYDDDALDAYEVSYRVAQKSAWTSWSSSLTGRISTVPSLGVQTVVSRGVSGPITGGFFRLTSSYASVADVDTRTVTRQGPDTTGGYAWHIEFHESHPRPMLGIHTNLLDNGSVTIAQLQPPTSMCTAECVATVSGLAHSTDYVFRVRAHAATVACHVIHTESESM
;
A
#
# COMPACT_ATOMS: atom_id res chain seq x y z
N PHE A 1 -10.73 13.77 19.59
CA PHE A 1 -9.78 12.98 18.79
C PHE A 1 -9.89 11.52 19.21
N GLY A 2 -9.18 10.61 18.55
CA GLY A 2 -9.19 9.19 18.86
C GLY A 2 -10.37 8.43 18.27
N HIS A 3 -10.64 7.24 18.79
CA HIS A 3 -11.62 6.30 18.25
C HIS A 3 -13.03 6.89 18.09
N ASP A 4 -13.43 7.84 18.93
CA ASP A 4 -14.71 8.57 18.78
C ASP A 4 -14.82 9.26 17.41
N LEU A 5 -13.70 9.78 16.87
CA LEU A 5 -13.67 10.38 15.54
C LEU A 5 -13.65 9.36 14.41
N LYS A 6 -13.45 8.06 14.66
CA LYS A 6 -13.55 7.02 13.62
C LYS A 6 -14.94 6.99 12.98
N ALA A 7 -15.98 7.35 13.75
CA ALA A 7 -17.36 7.50 13.25
C ALA A 7 -17.51 8.58 12.17
N ALA A 8 -16.62 9.58 12.12
CA ALA A 8 -16.59 10.59 11.05
C ALA A 8 -16.07 10.03 9.71
N PHE A 9 -15.60 8.78 9.68
CA PHE A 9 -15.04 8.10 8.51
C PHE A 9 -15.81 6.80 8.19
N PHE A 10 -15.52 6.22 7.03
CA PHE A 10 -16.04 4.92 6.59
C PHE A 10 -15.07 3.76 6.85
N LEU A 11 -14.15 3.92 7.81
CA LEU A 11 -13.17 2.89 8.11
C LEU A 11 -13.85 1.67 8.75
N ASP A 12 -13.41 0.48 8.34
CA ASP A 12 -13.86 -0.77 8.93
C ASP A 12 -13.39 -0.83 10.41
N PRO A 13 -14.32 -0.98 11.38
CA PRO A 13 -13.95 -1.04 12.78
C PRO A 13 -13.15 -2.29 13.15
N THR A 14 -13.20 -3.35 12.33
CA THR A 14 -12.47 -4.62 12.56
C THR A 14 -10.99 -4.55 12.18
N TRP A 15 -10.56 -3.46 11.54
CA TRP A 15 -9.18 -3.24 11.12
C TRP A 15 -8.48 -2.17 11.93
N ILE A 16 -7.19 -2.41 12.20
CA ILE A 16 -6.25 -1.43 12.72
C ILE A 16 -5.63 -0.71 11.52
N PHE A 17 -6.02 0.55 11.30
CA PHE A 17 -5.64 1.30 10.10
C PHE A 17 -4.55 2.33 10.41
N LEU A 18 -3.30 1.96 10.13
CA LEU A 18 -2.09 2.74 10.44
C LEU A 18 -1.44 3.34 9.19
N ASN A 19 -2.16 3.38 8.07
CA ASN A 19 -1.66 3.76 6.75
C ASN A 19 -2.40 4.95 6.12
N HIS A 20 -2.75 5.97 6.91
CA HIS A 20 -3.41 7.15 6.35
C HIS A 20 -2.60 7.80 5.21
N GLY A 21 -1.27 7.74 5.28
CA GLY A 21 -0.37 8.35 4.29
C GLY A 21 -0.44 7.72 2.89
N ALA A 22 -0.98 6.51 2.71
CA ALA A 22 -1.09 5.91 1.37
C ALA A 22 -2.13 6.64 0.50
N PHE A 23 -3.41 6.42 0.78
CA PHE A 23 -4.52 6.98 0.01
C PHE A 23 -5.36 7.97 0.83
N GLY A 24 -5.17 8.05 2.15
CA GLY A 24 -6.05 8.74 3.09
C GLY A 24 -7.39 8.04 3.29
N SER A 25 -8.18 8.51 4.25
CA SER A 25 -9.58 8.14 4.43
C SER A 25 -10.45 9.39 4.26
N THR A 26 -11.57 9.25 3.56
CA THR A 26 -12.46 10.36 3.25
C THR A 26 -13.42 10.61 4.42
N LEU A 27 -13.61 11.87 4.81
CA LEU A 27 -14.64 12.24 5.78
C LEU A 27 -16.03 11.91 5.24
N ARG A 28 -16.93 11.42 6.10
CA ARG A 28 -18.36 11.24 5.79
C ARG A 28 -18.98 12.54 5.28
N LEU A 29 -18.63 13.66 5.91
CA LEU A 29 -19.01 14.99 5.47
C LEU A 29 -18.63 15.23 4.00
N ALA A 30 -17.38 14.91 3.60
CA ALA A 30 -16.92 15.10 2.23
C ALA A 30 -17.70 14.23 1.24
N MET A 31 -17.96 12.96 1.57
CA MET A 31 -18.75 12.08 0.71
C MET A 31 -20.19 12.57 0.55
N HIS A 32 -20.85 13.01 1.63
CA HIS A 32 -22.20 13.55 1.56
C HIS A 32 -22.25 14.86 0.76
N THR A 33 -21.30 15.77 0.98
CA THR A 33 -21.20 17.02 0.19
C THR A 33 -20.96 16.75 -1.29
N ALA A 34 -20.09 15.79 -1.62
CA ALA A 34 -19.88 15.40 -3.01
C ALA A 34 -21.15 14.82 -3.64
N GLN A 35 -21.92 14.02 -2.90
CA GLN A 35 -23.19 13.50 -3.39
C GLN A 35 -24.20 14.61 -3.66
N MET A 36 -24.33 15.59 -2.75
CA MET A 36 -25.21 16.75 -2.99
C MET A 36 -24.81 17.52 -4.25
N TRP A 37 -23.51 17.70 -4.51
CA TRP A 37 -23.04 18.34 -5.74
C TRP A 37 -23.35 17.53 -6.99
N ARG A 38 -23.26 16.19 -6.93
CA ARG A 38 -23.66 15.32 -8.04
C ARG A 38 -25.16 15.42 -8.31
N ASP A 39 -25.98 15.30 -7.27
CA ASP A 39 -27.44 15.39 -7.41
C ASP A 39 -27.84 16.76 -7.99
N TYR A 40 -27.27 17.86 -7.46
CA TYR A 40 -27.50 19.21 -7.97
C TYR A 40 -27.07 19.39 -9.43
N ALA A 41 -25.94 18.79 -9.83
CA ALA A 41 -25.48 18.81 -11.21
C ALA A 41 -26.48 18.13 -12.17
N GLU A 42 -27.12 17.05 -11.73
CA GLU A 42 -28.05 16.27 -12.55
C GLU A 42 -29.49 16.83 -12.57
N GLU A 43 -29.87 17.70 -11.62
CA GLU A 43 -31.17 18.38 -11.64
C GLU A 43 -31.38 19.18 -12.94
N GLN A 44 -30.33 19.85 -13.42
CA GLN A 44 -30.33 20.52 -14.72
C GLN A 44 -28.90 20.66 -15.28
N PRO A 45 -28.37 19.64 -15.99
CA PRO A 45 -26.95 19.57 -16.36
C PRO A 45 -26.38 20.80 -17.06
N LEU A 46 -27.08 21.36 -18.05
CA LEU A 46 -26.58 22.54 -18.78
C LEU A 46 -26.64 23.82 -17.94
N LYS A 47 -27.56 23.95 -16.99
CA LYS A 47 -27.52 25.08 -16.05
C LYS A 47 -26.30 24.96 -15.17
N PHE A 48 -26.07 23.79 -14.59
CA PHE A 48 -24.93 23.61 -13.71
C PHE A 48 -23.59 23.74 -14.46
N ILE A 49 -23.37 22.92 -15.48
CA ILE A 49 -22.09 22.83 -16.18
C ILE A 49 -21.76 24.11 -16.96
N ASP A 50 -22.69 24.67 -17.74
CA ASP A 50 -22.39 25.83 -18.62
C ASP A 50 -22.53 27.18 -17.93
N ARG A 51 -23.22 27.26 -16.78
CA ARG A 51 -23.55 28.54 -16.13
C ARG A 51 -23.02 28.68 -14.71
N GLU A 52 -22.83 27.60 -13.96
CA GLU A 52 -22.58 27.70 -12.51
C GLU A 52 -21.23 27.12 -12.08
N LEU A 53 -20.80 26.00 -12.69
CA LEU A 53 -19.64 25.20 -12.27
C LEU A 53 -18.38 26.05 -12.04
N PHE A 54 -18.04 26.94 -12.98
CA PHE A 54 -16.81 27.73 -12.88
C PHE A 54 -16.82 28.70 -11.70
N PHE A 55 -17.98 29.24 -11.32
CA PHE A 55 -18.08 30.10 -10.13
C PHE A 55 -17.76 29.30 -8.87
N HIS A 56 -18.30 28.09 -8.75
CA HIS A 56 -18.03 27.22 -7.60
C HIS A 56 -16.58 26.70 -7.57
N LEU A 57 -15.97 26.40 -8.73
CA LEU A 57 -14.55 26.04 -8.79
C LEU A 57 -13.65 27.20 -8.35
N VAL A 58 -14.01 28.44 -8.69
CA VAL A 58 -13.29 29.63 -8.21
C VAL A 58 -13.39 29.76 -6.68
N ASP A 59 -14.54 29.44 -6.08
CA ASP A 59 -14.68 29.42 -4.62
C ASP A 59 -13.80 28.34 -3.98
N SER A 60 -13.73 27.15 -4.58
CA SER A 60 -12.79 26.09 -4.16
C SER A 60 -11.33 26.53 -4.25
N ILE A 61 -10.94 27.22 -5.33
CA ILE A 61 -9.59 27.77 -5.49
C ILE A 61 -9.28 28.79 -4.39
N LYS A 62 -10.19 29.74 -4.12
CA LYS A 62 -9.98 30.77 -3.09
C LYS A 62 -9.86 30.16 -1.70
N ALA A 63 -10.74 29.21 -1.36
CA ALA A 63 -10.69 28.52 -0.07
C ALA A 63 -9.35 27.79 0.09
N LEU A 64 -8.92 27.06 -0.94
CA LEU A 64 -7.65 26.33 -0.91
C LEU A 64 -6.44 27.27 -0.84
N ALA A 65 -6.39 28.31 -1.68
CA ALA A 65 -5.33 29.31 -1.68
C ALA A 65 -5.16 29.96 -0.30
N SER A 66 -6.27 30.29 0.37
CA SER A 66 -6.23 30.81 1.74
C SER A 66 -5.69 29.77 2.74
N SER A 67 -6.04 28.50 2.60
CA SER A 67 -5.59 27.44 3.51
C SER A 67 -4.09 27.15 3.39
N ILE A 68 -3.54 27.23 2.17
CA ILE A 68 -2.12 27.00 1.91
C ILE A 68 -1.28 28.29 1.96
N ARG A 69 -1.92 29.42 2.32
CA ARG A 69 -1.31 30.76 2.38
C ARG A 69 -0.63 31.17 1.07
N ALA A 70 -1.24 30.82 -0.07
CA ALA A 70 -0.81 31.33 -1.37
C ALA A 70 -1.04 32.85 -1.44
N SER A 71 -0.04 33.59 -1.90
CA SER A 71 -0.06 35.05 -1.99
C SER A 71 -1.19 35.56 -2.88
N SER A 72 -1.56 34.78 -3.91
CA SER A 72 -2.74 35.05 -4.71
C SER A 72 -3.45 33.75 -5.13
N PRO A 73 -4.80 33.75 -5.12
CA PRO A 73 -5.56 32.60 -5.61
C PRO A 73 -5.38 32.35 -7.11
N LYS A 74 -4.87 33.33 -7.87
CA LYS A 74 -4.60 33.17 -9.31
C LYS A 74 -3.44 32.23 -9.59
N ASP A 75 -2.61 31.98 -8.58
CA ASP A 75 -1.39 31.17 -8.68
C ASP A 75 -1.68 29.69 -8.40
N VAL A 76 -2.95 29.36 -8.08
CA VAL A 76 -3.40 28.01 -7.74
C VAL A 76 -4.36 27.48 -8.79
N VAL A 77 -4.16 26.23 -9.20
CA VAL A 77 -5.10 25.45 -10.02
C VAL A 77 -5.47 24.14 -9.33
N LEU A 78 -6.69 23.65 -9.61
CA LEU A 78 -7.19 22.40 -9.08
C LEU A 78 -6.87 21.24 -10.03
N LEU A 79 -6.60 20.07 -9.45
CA LEU A 79 -6.20 18.86 -10.15
C LEU A 79 -6.89 17.63 -9.53
N THR A 80 -6.86 16.51 -10.22
CA THR A 80 -7.43 15.25 -9.72
C THR A 80 -6.51 14.55 -8.71
N ASN A 81 -5.20 14.68 -8.87
CA ASN A 81 -4.19 14.12 -7.96
C ASN A 81 -2.82 14.80 -8.18
N ALA A 82 -1.91 14.62 -7.22
CA ALA A 82 -0.54 15.14 -7.30
C ALA A 82 0.23 14.62 -8.53
N THR A 83 0.02 13.35 -8.91
CA THR A 83 0.65 12.76 -10.10
C THR A 83 0.35 13.58 -11.35
N ALA A 84 -0.88 14.05 -11.54
CA ALA A 84 -1.25 14.92 -12.66
C ALA A 84 -0.50 16.27 -12.63
N GLY A 85 -0.35 16.87 -11.45
CA GLY A 85 0.38 18.14 -11.28
C GLY A 85 1.87 18.01 -11.59
N ILE A 86 2.51 16.97 -11.07
CA ILE A 86 3.92 16.69 -11.32
C ILE A 86 4.16 16.41 -12.81
N ASN A 87 3.29 15.61 -13.44
CA ASN A 87 3.32 15.38 -14.89
C ASN A 87 3.22 16.70 -15.66
N THR A 88 2.30 17.58 -15.29
CA THR A 88 2.14 18.89 -15.94
C THR A 88 3.41 19.73 -15.86
N VAL A 89 4.03 19.81 -14.69
CA VAL A 89 5.22 20.66 -14.48
C VAL A 89 6.41 20.07 -15.22
N VAL A 90 6.74 18.80 -14.97
CA VAL A 90 7.90 18.13 -15.55
C VAL A 90 7.85 18.17 -17.07
N GLU A 91 6.72 17.82 -17.67
CA GLU A 91 6.55 17.84 -19.14
C GLU A 91 6.61 19.26 -19.72
N SER A 92 6.02 20.25 -19.03
CA SER A 92 6.06 21.64 -19.48
C SER A 92 7.48 22.20 -19.40
N MET A 93 8.26 21.83 -18.40
CA MET A 93 9.63 22.29 -18.24
C MET A 93 10.58 21.60 -19.22
N ALA A 94 10.48 20.28 -19.38
CA ALA A 94 11.33 19.49 -20.27
C ALA A 94 11.29 19.98 -21.72
N LYS A 95 10.11 20.33 -22.25
CA LYS A 95 9.94 20.91 -23.59
C LYS A 95 10.73 22.20 -23.88
N ARG A 96 11.26 22.83 -22.83
CA ARG A 96 12.00 24.09 -22.89
C ARG A 96 13.48 23.92 -22.54
N MET A 97 13.88 22.71 -22.17
CA MET A 97 15.27 22.34 -21.98
C MET A 97 15.88 21.93 -23.31
N ARG A 98 17.20 22.01 -23.41
CA ARG A 98 17.95 21.51 -24.57
C ARG A 98 18.37 20.06 -24.31
N PRO A 99 18.58 19.25 -25.37
CA PRO A 99 19.26 17.97 -25.23
C PRO A 99 20.57 18.12 -24.43
N GLY A 100 20.78 17.21 -23.49
CA GLY A 100 21.92 17.23 -22.56
C GLY A 100 21.72 18.07 -21.29
N ASP A 101 20.75 18.99 -21.22
CA ASP A 101 20.38 19.62 -19.94
C ASP A 101 19.89 18.55 -18.95
N SER A 102 19.95 18.83 -17.64
CA SER A 102 19.73 17.81 -16.62
C SER A 102 18.61 18.13 -15.62
N ILE A 103 17.96 17.08 -15.09
CA ILE A 103 16.99 17.15 -14.00
C ILE A 103 17.56 16.41 -12.80
N TYR A 104 17.44 17.00 -11.61
CA TYR A 104 17.93 16.42 -10.36
C TYR A 104 16.77 15.97 -9.46
N THR A 105 16.92 14.82 -8.82
CA THR A 105 16.01 14.32 -7.78
C THR A 105 16.74 13.42 -6.79
N LEU A 106 16.06 13.06 -5.70
CA LEU A 106 16.55 12.10 -4.71
C LEU A 106 15.90 10.74 -4.93
N ASP A 107 16.59 9.65 -4.57
CA ASP A 107 16.07 8.28 -4.70
C ASP A 107 14.85 8.00 -3.81
N VAL A 108 14.68 8.79 -2.75
CA VAL A 108 13.52 8.78 -1.86
C VAL A 108 12.24 9.34 -2.51
N ALA A 109 12.35 9.92 -3.71
CA ALA A 109 11.21 10.39 -4.47
C ALA A 109 10.20 9.28 -4.75
N TYR A 110 8.92 9.66 -4.78
CA TYR A 110 7.83 8.70 -5.00
C TYR A 110 8.06 7.90 -6.29
N GLY A 111 7.77 6.59 -6.24
CA GLY A 111 8.10 5.66 -7.32
C GLY A 111 7.52 6.05 -8.69
N ALA A 112 6.31 6.63 -8.72
CA ALA A 112 5.73 7.12 -9.97
C ALA A 112 6.42 8.39 -10.50
N VAL A 113 6.92 9.26 -9.62
CA VAL A 113 7.70 10.44 -9.98
C VAL A 113 9.03 10.01 -10.61
N LYS A 114 9.75 9.07 -10.00
CA LYS A 114 11.00 8.53 -10.58
C LYS A 114 10.79 7.94 -11.98
N LYS A 115 9.71 7.18 -12.17
CA LYS A 115 9.35 6.61 -13.49
C LYS A 115 9.05 7.70 -14.52
N LEU A 116 8.26 8.71 -14.13
CA LEU A 116 7.97 9.87 -14.96
C LEU A 116 9.25 10.61 -15.37
N LEU A 117 10.11 10.92 -14.41
CA LEU A 117 11.35 11.65 -14.67
C LEU A 117 12.26 10.88 -15.63
N HIS A 118 12.39 9.56 -15.43
CA HIS A 118 13.15 8.71 -16.35
C HIS A 118 12.55 8.73 -17.77
N GLN A 119 11.24 8.58 -17.89
CA GLN A 119 10.54 8.62 -19.17
C GLN A 119 10.74 9.97 -19.87
N VAL A 120 10.45 11.08 -19.20
CA VAL A 120 10.55 12.42 -19.78
C VAL A 120 12.00 12.74 -20.14
N CYS A 121 12.97 12.40 -19.30
CA CYS A 121 14.37 12.61 -19.65
C CYS A 121 14.77 11.81 -20.89
N SER A 122 14.31 10.57 -21.02
CA SER A 122 14.53 9.77 -22.23
C SER A 122 13.88 10.35 -23.48
N GLU A 123 12.65 10.87 -23.38
CA GLU A 123 11.90 11.42 -24.53
C GLU A 123 12.45 12.76 -25.02
N HIS A 124 13.01 13.56 -24.13
CA HIS A 124 13.54 14.91 -24.43
C HIS A 124 15.08 14.96 -24.48
N GLU A 125 15.75 13.80 -24.50
CA GLU A 125 17.21 13.68 -24.54
C GLU A 125 17.91 14.44 -23.38
N LEU A 126 17.31 14.41 -22.18
CA LEU A 126 17.83 15.03 -20.96
C LEU A 126 18.54 14.01 -20.08
N THR A 127 19.38 14.49 -19.15
CA THR A 127 20.04 13.64 -18.16
C THR A 127 19.27 13.65 -16.83
N LEU A 128 18.93 12.47 -16.30
CA LEU A 128 18.36 12.36 -14.95
C LEU A 128 19.44 12.05 -13.92
N HIS A 129 19.67 12.96 -12.98
CA HIS A 129 20.51 12.72 -11.80
C HIS A 129 19.64 12.33 -10.62
N THR A 130 19.69 11.06 -10.23
CA THR A 130 19.03 10.55 -9.02
C THR A 130 20.09 10.25 -7.97
N GLN A 131 20.04 10.93 -6.82
CA GLN A 131 21.01 10.74 -5.75
C GLN A 131 20.42 9.97 -4.58
N ALA A 132 21.17 9.00 -4.07
CA ALA A 132 20.75 8.19 -2.93
C ALA A 132 20.90 9.01 -1.63
N LEU A 133 19.79 9.45 -1.04
CA LEU A 133 19.83 10.18 0.23
C LEU A 133 20.01 9.18 1.38
N PRO A 134 21.15 9.18 2.09
CA PRO A 134 21.36 8.23 3.19
C PRO A 134 20.35 8.46 4.30
N TYR A 135 19.69 7.40 4.78
CA TYR A 135 18.68 7.56 5.82
C TYR A 135 19.29 8.10 7.14
N ALA A 136 20.57 7.84 7.38
CA ALA A 136 21.31 8.32 8.55
C ALA A 136 21.31 9.85 8.71
N ILE A 137 21.20 10.62 7.61
CA ILE A 137 21.16 12.09 7.65
C ILE A 137 19.74 12.65 7.55
N SER A 138 18.71 11.80 7.51
CA SER A 138 17.32 12.23 7.26
C SER A 138 16.75 13.21 8.30
N HIS A 139 17.36 13.30 9.49
CA HIS A 139 16.98 14.23 10.55
C HIS A 139 17.93 15.42 10.74
N ASP A 140 18.94 15.57 9.87
CA ASP A 140 19.91 16.67 9.88
C ASP A 140 19.76 17.52 8.62
N ASP A 141 19.17 18.71 8.77
CA ASP A 141 18.92 19.62 7.66
C ASP A 141 20.22 20.12 7.00
N ASP A 142 21.27 20.38 7.78
CA ASP A 142 22.53 20.91 7.27
C ASP A 142 23.29 19.82 6.47
N ALA A 143 23.24 18.58 6.95
CA ALA A 143 23.78 17.44 6.22
C ALA A 143 23.01 17.18 4.91
N ILE A 144 21.67 17.26 4.92
CA ILE A 144 20.84 17.14 3.70
C ILE A 144 21.18 18.25 2.70
N LEU A 145 21.30 19.50 3.16
CA LEU A 145 21.62 20.64 2.30
C LEU A 145 23.02 20.53 1.72
N THR A 146 24.00 20.13 2.51
CA THR A 146 25.38 19.88 2.04
C THR A 146 25.38 18.78 0.98
N PHE A 147 24.69 17.66 1.25
CA PHE A 147 24.56 16.56 0.30
C PHE A 147 23.94 17.00 -1.03
N ILE A 148 22.85 17.79 -0.99
CA ILE A 148 22.21 18.32 -2.20
C ILE A 148 23.14 19.33 -2.91
N ALA A 149 23.81 20.22 -2.16
CA ALA A 149 24.72 21.21 -2.71
C ALA A 149 25.86 20.57 -3.52
N ASP A 150 26.42 19.48 -3.01
CA ASP A 150 27.57 18.78 -3.57
C ASP A 150 27.21 17.88 -4.75
N THR A 151 25.94 17.46 -4.85
CA THR A 151 25.51 16.48 -5.84
C THR A 151 24.65 17.05 -6.97
N ILE A 152 24.11 18.27 -6.85
CA ILE A 152 23.45 18.97 -7.96
C ILE A 152 24.50 19.28 -9.04
N PRO A 153 24.30 18.81 -10.29
CA PRO A 153 25.23 19.09 -11.38
C PRO A 153 25.07 20.54 -11.89
N PRO A 154 26.12 21.12 -12.50
CA PRO A 154 26.11 22.51 -12.95
C PRO A 154 25.15 22.79 -14.12
N ASP A 155 24.75 21.77 -14.86
CA ASP A 155 23.81 21.83 -15.99
C ASP A 155 22.34 21.61 -15.59
N CYS A 156 22.05 21.45 -14.28
CA CYS A 156 20.71 21.22 -13.77
C CYS A 156 19.74 22.35 -14.14
N LYS A 157 18.58 22.00 -14.66
CA LYS A 157 17.50 22.92 -15.07
C LYS A 157 16.20 22.76 -14.30
N LEU A 158 16.09 21.72 -13.47
CA LEU A 158 14.96 21.50 -12.59
C LEU A 158 15.37 20.57 -11.44
N VAL A 159 15.02 20.94 -10.22
CA VAL A 159 15.11 20.06 -9.05
C VAL A 159 13.71 19.59 -8.66
N VAL A 160 13.53 18.28 -8.47
CA VAL A 160 12.27 17.68 -8.02
C VAL A 160 12.48 16.98 -6.69
N VAL A 161 11.83 17.47 -5.64
CA VAL A 161 12.00 16.98 -4.26
C VAL A 161 10.65 16.85 -3.54
N ASP A 162 10.51 15.88 -2.65
CA ASP A 162 9.33 15.75 -1.79
C ASP A 162 9.38 16.75 -0.62
N HIS A 163 8.24 17.22 -0.13
CA HIS A 163 8.18 17.91 1.16
C HIS A 163 8.22 16.90 2.32
N ILE A 164 7.46 15.81 2.19
CA ILE A 164 7.57 14.63 3.06
C ILE A 164 7.72 13.42 2.16
N THR A 165 8.85 12.72 2.28
CA THR A 165 9.16 11.56 1.45
C THR A 165 8.21 10.41 1.77
N SER A 166 7.65 9.79 0.72
CA SER A 166 6.66 8.72 0.93
C SER A 166 7.28 7.49 1.58
N ASN A 167 8.50 7.10 1.19
CA ASN A 167 9.11 5.87 1.67
C ASN A 167 9.76 6.01 3.03
N THR A 168 10.48 7.13 3.26
CA THR A 168 11.27 7.33 4.49
C THR A 168 10.58 8.18 5.55
N ALA A 169 9.38 8.71 5.27
CA ALA A 169 8.65 9.59 6.19
C ALA A 169 9.49 10.79 6.67
N THR A 170 10.39 11.27 5.82
CA THR A 170 11.32 12.36 6.12
C THR A 170 10.74 13.68 5.68
N VAL A 171 10.63 14.64 6.59
CA VAL A 171 10.36 16.05 6.25
C VAL A 171 11.65 16.67 5.73
N LEU A 172 11.70 17.07 4.45
CA LEU A 172 12.86 17.75 3.87
C LEU A 172 12.79 19.27 4.14
N PRO A 173 13.93 19.95 4.34
CA PRO A 173 13.97 21.40 4.54
C PRO A 173 13.76 22.15 3.21
N VAL A 174 12.56 22.03 2.63
CA VAL A 174 12.29 22.46 1.25
C VAL A 174 12.54 23.94 1.03
N GLN A 175 12.26 24.81 2.00
CA GLN A 175 12.54 26.25 1.90
C GLN A 175 14.04 26.51 1.68
N ARG A 176 14.91 25.89 2.50
CA ARG A 176 16.37 26.01 2.38
C ARG A 176 16.89 25.35 1.09
N ILE A 177 16.25 24.27 0.62
CA ILE A 177 16.57 23.64 -0.67
C ILE A 177 16.21 24.58 -1.83
N VAL A 178 15.06 25.26 -1.76
CA VAL A 178 14.62 26.25 -2.74
C VAL A 178 15.62 27.40 -2.79
N GLU A 179 16.00 27.97 -1.64
CA GLU A 179 17.02 29.04 -1.56
C GLU A 179 18.35 28.63 -2.19
N LEU A 180 18.84 27.42 -1.88
CA LEU A 180 20.07 26.86 -2.44
C LEU A 180 19.99 26.75 -3.97
N CYS A 181 18.87 26.27 -4.50
CA CYS A 181 18.65 26.10 -5.93
C CYS A 181 18.49 27.45 -6.65
N HIS A 182 17.76 28.39 -6.06
CA HIS A 182 17.55 29.74 -6.59
C HIS A 182 18.86 30.53 -6.65
N ALA A 183 19.76 30.37 -5.67
CA ALA A 183 21.11 30.95 -5.73
C ALA A 183 21.93 30.47 -6.95
N ARG A 184 21.54 29.33 -7.56
CA ARG A 184 22.12 28.77 -8.78
C ARG A 184 21.23 28.97 -10.02
N GLY A 185 20.11 29.68 -9.89
CA GLY A 185 19.15 29.91 -10.97
C GLY A 185 18.35 28.65 -11.39
N ILE A 186 18.21 27.66 -10.50
CA ILE A 186 17.54 26.39 -10.77
C ILE A 186 16.12 26.43 -10.17
N PRO A 187 15.05 26.25 -10.97
CA PRO A 187 13.71 26.16 -10.45
C PRO A 187 13.47 24.84 -9.69
N VAL A 188 12.58 24.87 -8.70
CA VAL A 188 12.27 23.73 -7.83
C VAL A 188 10.78 23.35 -7.92
N LEU A 189 10.53 22.08 -8.19
CA LEU A 189 9.23 21.44 -8.02
C LEU A 189 9.21 20.66 -6.70
N VAL A 190 8.32 21.08 -5.80
CA VAL A 190 8.06 20.38 -4.54
C VAL A 190 6.86 19.45 -4.70
N ASP A 191 7.09 18.13 -4.54
CA ASP A 191 6.04 17.14 -4.29
C ASP A 191 5.58 17.21 -2.83
N GLY A 192 4.58 18.05 -2.60
CA GLY A 192 3.90 18.23 -1.33
C GLY A 192 2.67 17.34 -1.13
N ALA A 193 2.59 16.17 -1.81
CA ALA A 193 1.45 15.25 -1.70
C ALA A 193 1.08 14.91 -0.24
N HIS A 194 2.05 14.93 0.67
CA HIS A 194 1.88 14.62 2.09
C HIS A 194 1.82 15.86 3.00
N GLY A 195 1.84 17.09 2.46
CA GLY A 195 2.00 18.32 3.25
C GLY A 195 0.71 18.94 3.78
N LEU A 196 -0.37 19.02 3.00
CA LEU A 196 -1.60 19.73 3.39
C LEU A 196 -2.25 19.09 4.63
N LEU A 197 -2.65 19.89 5.63
CA LEU A 197 -3.09 19.47 6.98
C LEU A 197 -2.03 18.76 7.82
N ASN A 198 -1.05 18.07 7.24
CA ASN A 198 0.01 17.41 7.99
C ASN A 198 1.07 18.40 8.51
N LEU A 199 1.40 19.41 7.71
CA LEU A 199 2.38 20.45 8.04
C LEU A 199 1.69 21.80 8.21
N ASP A 200 2.42 22.76 8.81
CA ASP A 200 2.04 24.16 8.74
C ASP A 200 2.43 24.79 7.41
N LEU A 201 1.67 24.38 6.39
CA LEU A 201 1.98 24.69 5.00
C LEU A 201 1.76 26.18 4.68
N ASP A 202 2.85 26.86 4.33
CA ASP A 202 2.86 28.14 3.64
C ASP A 202 3.56 27.99 2.29
N VAL A 203 2.81 27.94 1.20
CA VAL A 203 3.46 27.81 -0.12
C VAL A 203 4.17 29.08 -0.56
N SER A 204 3.78 30.25 -0.01
CA SER A 204 4.44 31.51 -0.33
C SER A 204 5.78 31.61 0.38
N ASP A 205 5.85 31.27 1.66
CA ASP A 205 7.09 31.30 2.45
C ASP A 205 8.10 30.25 1.99
N ILE A 206 7.63 29.06 1.57
CA ILE A 206 8.48 28.04 0.95
C ILE A 206 9.14 28.57 -0.34
N GLY A 207 8.47 29.46 -1.08
CA GLY A 207 9.02 30.13 -2.24
C GLY A 207 9.25 29.26 -3.48
N ALA A 208 8.87 27.98 -3.47
CA ALA A 208 9.10 27.07 -4.59
C ALA A 208 8.42 27.54 -5.89
N ASP A 209 9.07 27.32 -7.03
CA ASP A 209 8.54 27.62 -8.36
C ASP A 209 7.24 26.88 -8.65
N PHE A 210 7.16 25.63 -8.16
CA PHE A 210 6.00 24.76 -8.26
C PHE A 210 5.79 24.00 -6.96
N TYR A 211 4.57 23.98 -6.43
CA TYR A 211 4.21 23.14 -5.29
C TYR A 211 2.94 22.36 -5.60
N VAL A 212 3.02 21.03 -5.53
CA VAL A 212 1.87 20.14 -5.77
C VAL A 212 1.42 19.52 -4.46
N GLY A 213 0.11 19.43 -4.21
CA GLY A 213 -0.40 18.80 -3.00
C GLY A 213 -1.69 18.00 -3.22
N ASN A 214 -1.88 16.94 -2.44
CA ASN A 214 -3.12 16.17 -2.45
C ASN A 214 -4.08 16.66 -1.36
N CYS A 215 -5.35 16.82 -1.73
CA CYS A 215 -6.43 17.11 -0.78
C CYS A 215 -7.09 15.82 -0.25
N HIS A 216 -6.98 14.72 -0.99
CA HIS A 216 -7.65 13.46 -0.65
C HIS A 216 -6.90 12.56 0.35
N LYS A 217 -5.67 12.95 0.71
CA LYS A 217 -4.86 12.28 1.74
C LYS A 217 -5.23 12.87 3.11
N TRP A 218 -4.32 13.64 3.69
CA TRP A 218 -4.42 14.20 5.03
C TRP A 218 -5.59 15.15 5.26
N LEU A 219 -5.95 15.98 4.27
CA LEU A 219 -7.14 16.84 4.37
C LEU A 219 -8.46 16.03 4.37
N CYS A 220 -8.42 14.75 4.02
CA CYS A 220 -9.58 13.85 4.02
C CYS A 220 -10.73 14.30 3.10
N SER A 221 -10.41 15.08 2.06
CA SER A 221 -11.32 15.36 0.95
C SER A 221 -11.66 14.07 0.21
N THR A 222 -12.70 14.09 -0.61
CA THR A 222 -12.97 12.97 -1.52
C THR A 222 -11.79 12.74 -2.46
N LYS A 223 -11.66 11.48 -2.93
CA LYS A 223 -10.66 11.13 -3.95
C LYS A 223 -10.91 11.94 -5.22
N GLY A 224 -9.86 12.31 -5.93
CA GLY A 224 -9.98 13.17 -7.11
C GLY A 224 -9.79 14.66 -6.83
N ALA A 225 -9.20 15.03 -5.68
CA ALA A 225 -8.87 16.42 -5.36
C ALA A 225 -7.38 16.60 -4.99
N ALA A 226 -6.74 17.56 -5.66
CA ALA A 226 -5.37 18.01 -5.49
C ALA A 226 -5.22 19.44 -6.03
N PHE A 227 -4.03 20.01 -5.89
CA PHE A 227 -3.71 21.33 -6.41
C PHE A 227 -2.28 21.44 -6.90
N LEU A 228 -2.05 22.47 -7.72
CA LEU A 228 -0.75 22.95 -8.13
C LEU A 228 -0.70 24.46 -7.92
N HIS A 229 0.27 24.91 -7.14
CA HIS A 229 0.69 26.29 -7.02
C HIS A 229 1.86 26.55 -7.96
N VAL A 230 1.83 27.67 -8.69
CA VAL A 230 2.86 28.04 -9.68
C VAL A 230 3.20 29.52 -9.54
N GLN A 231 4.49 29.82 -9.37
CA GLN A 231 4.95 31.21 -9.34
C GLN A 231 4.61 31.94 -10.65
N PRO A 232 4.20 33.22 -10.60
CA PRO A 232 3.72 33.98 -11.76
C PRO A 232 4.59 33.88 -13.03
N GLU A 233 5.91 33.90 -12.88
CA GLU A 233 6.91 33.84 -13.95
C GLU A 233 6.91 32.51 -14.74
N HIS A 234 6.35 31.44 -14.17
CA HIS A 234 6.27 30.12 -14.82
C HIS A 234 4.88 29.80 -15.37
N GLN A 235 3.85 30.54 -14.99
CA GLN A 235 2.45 30.29 -15.38
C GLN A 235 2.23 30.28 -16.90
N ALA A 236 2.94 31.14 -17.64
CA ALA A 236 2.88 31.16 -19.11
C ALA A 236 3.42 29.87 -19.75
N LYS A 237 4.30 29.14 -19.05
CA LYS A 237 4.95 27.92 -19.53
C LYS A 237 4.09 26.67 -19.29
N MET A 238 3.22 26.71 -18.28
CA MET A 238 2.43 25.54 -17.85
C MET A 238 1.29 25.21 -18.81
N ARG A 239 1.18 23.92 -19.15
CA ARG A 239 0.06 23.36 -19.91
C ARG A 239 -0.51 22.13 -19.18
N PRO A 240 -1.83 22.01 -19.03
CA PRO A 240 -2.43 20.77 -18.52
C PRO A 240 -2.11 19.61 -19.47
N ARG A 241 -2.09 18.38 -18.94
CA ARG A 241 -1.90 17.19 -19.78
C ARG A 241 -3.09 16.92 -20.70
N SER A 242 -4.30 17.22 -20.25
CA SER A 242 -5.50 17.27 -21.08
C SER A 242 -5.82 18.73 -21.41
N GLN A 243 -5.68 19.11 -22.68
CA GLN A 243 -5.95 20.46 -23.17
C GLN A 243 -7.38 20.54 -23.71
N SER A 244 -8.08 21.64 -23.44
CA SER A 244 -9.46 21.86 -23.90
C SER A 244 -9.76 23.36 -24.07
N HIS A 245 -11.03 23.78 -23.97
CA HIS A 245 -11.52 25.11 -24.34
C HIS A 245 -10.81 26.31 -23.70
N GLY A 246 -10.10 26.14 -22.58
CA GLY A 246 -9.37 27.20 -21.90
C GLY A 246 -7.94 27.47 -22.40
N LEU A 247 -7.48 26.78 -23.46
CA LEU A 247 -6.07 26.76 -23.88
C LEU A 247 -5.45 28.15 -24.12
N ASP A 248 -6.18 29.03 -24.80
CA ASP A 248 -5.72 30.37 -25.17
C ASP A 248 -5.94 31.41 -24.06
N GLY A 249 -6.48 30.99 -22.92
CA GLY A 249 -6.79 31.86 -21.79
C GLY A 249 -5.63 32.10 -20.81
N SER A 250 -6.01 32.63 -19.65
CA SER A 250 -5.13 32.77 -18.49
C SER A 250 -4.61 31.41 -18.01
N PHE A 251 -3.62 31.42 -17.12
CA PHE A 251 -3.13 30.20 -16.49
C PHE A 251 -4.27 29.35 -15.92
N GLN A 252 -5.15 29.92 -15.09
CA GLN A 252 -6.27 29.18 -14.51
C GLN A 252 -7.28 28.69 -15.55
N ALA A 253 -7.58 29.50 -16.58
CA ALA A 253 -8.52 29.11 -17.62
C ALA A 253 -8.12 27.79 -18.29
N ARG A 254 -6.82 27.56 -18.52
CA ARG A 254 -6.31 26.30 -19.10
C ARG A 254 -6.61 25.08 -18.24
N PHE A 255 -6.72 25.23 -16.93
CA PHE A 255 -6.91 24.12 -15.99
C PHE A 255 -8.35 23.98 -15.49
N LEU A 256 -9.19 25.00 -15.64
CA LEU A 256 -10.60 24.95 -15.20
C LEU A 256 -11.44 23.94 -16.00
N TRP A 257 -11.15 23.81 -17.30
CA TRP A 257 -11.84 22.86 -18.16
C TRP A 257 -10.82 22.02 -18.92
N THR A 258 -10.60 20.79 -18.45
CA THR A 258 -9.68 19.81 -19.05
C THR A 258 -10.41 18.60 -19.63
N GLY A 259 -11.70 18.79 -19.98
CA GLY A 259 -12.66 17.74 -20.33
C GLY A 259 -13.74 17.60 -19.27
N LEU A 260 -14.95 17.18 -19.69
CA LEU A 260 -16.06 16.91 -18.79
C LEU A 260 -15.70 15.72 -17.86
N GLN A 261 -15.90 15.90 -16.56
CA GLN A 261 -15.63 14.92 -15.51
C GLN A 261 -16.53 15.17 -14.29
N ASP A 262 -16.48 14.30 -13.29
CA ASP A 262 -17.09 14.57 -11.99
C ASP A 262 -16.25 15.62 -11.23
N TYR A 263 -16.80 16.83 -11.05
CA TYR A 263 -16.18 17.93 -10.33
C TYR A 263 -16.49 17.93 -8.83
N SER A 264 -17.38 17.06 -8.35
CA SER A 264 -17.88 17.07 -6.97
C SER A 264 -16.75 17.05 -5.94
N ALA A 265 -15.64 16.34 -6.22
CA ALA A 265 -14.49 16.30 -5.34
C ALA A 265 -13.85 17.67 -5.11
N LEU A 266 -13.67 18.44 -6.19
CA LEU A 266 -13.12 19.78 -6.14
C LEU A 266 -14.07 20.76 -5.44
N LEU A 267 -15.37 20.56 -5.63
CA LEU A 267 -16.43 21.38 -5.04
C LEU A 267 -16.65 21.14 -3.54
N THR A 268 -16.10 20.05 -2.99
CA THR A 268 -16.13 19.80 -1.54
C THR A 268 -15.10 20.61 -0.76
N LEU A 269 -14.07 21.16 -1.42
CA LEU A 269 -12.93 21.79 -0.75
C LEU A 269 -13.33 22.92 0.22
N PRO A 270 -14.23 23.87 -0.12
CA PRO A 270 -14.65 24.90 0.82
C PRO A 270 -15.21 24.33 2.13
N THR A 271 -16.05 23.30 2.04
CA THR A 271 -16.67 22.65 3.19
C THR A 271 -15.65 21.95 4.08
N ILE A 272 -14.72 21.20 3.48
CA ILE A 272 -13.73 20.43 4.24
C ILE A 272 -12.67 21.33 4.86
N LEU A 273 -12.26 22.37 4.15
CA LEU A 273 -11.37 23.40 4.70
C LEU A 273 -12.03 24.14 5.86
N ALA A 274 -13.30 24.50 5.74
CA ALA A 274 -14.05 25.12 6.84
C ALA A 274 -14.17 24.19 8.06
N TYR A 275 -14.42 22.90 7.85
CA TYR A 275 -14.44 21.90 8.92
C TYR A 275 -13.13 21.86 9.70
N TRP A 276 -11.99 21.76 9.00
CA TRP A 276 -10.68 21.72 9.67
C TRP A 276 -10.28 23.05 10.30
N ASN A 277 -10.67 24.19 9.72
CA ASN A 277 -10.42 25.51 10.29
C ASN A 277 -11.14 25.74 11.64
N GLN A 278 -12.22 25.01 11.90
CA GLN A 278 -12.94 25.06 13.19
C GLN A 278 -12.29 24.15 14.24
N ALA A 279 -11.53 23.13 13.82
CA ALA A 279 -10.84 22.22 14.71
C ALA A 279 -9.55 22.86 15.26
N ARG A 280 -9.16 22.49 16.49
CA ARG A 280 -7.94 22.96 17.15
C ARG A 280 -7.08 21.77 17.55
N GLY A 281 -5.76 21.89 17.46
CA GLY A 281 -4.84 20.83 17.91
C GLY A 281 -4.73 19.64 16.97
N VAL A 282 -5.24 19.73 15.73
CA VAL A 282 -5.31 18.60 14.78
C VAL A 282 -3.93 18.07 14.43
N ARG A 283 -3.00 18.98 14.08
CA ARG A 283 -1.63 18.61 13.71
C ARG A 283 -0.87 18.09 14.91
N GLU A 284 -0.96 18.81 16.01
CA GLU A 284 -0.32 18.48 17.28
C GLU A 284 -0.73 17.08 17.73
N TYR A 285 -2.03 16.77 17.69
CA TYR A 285 -2.55 15.44 18.02
C TYR A 285 -2.00 14.35 17.09
N MET A 286 -2.03 14.56 15.76
CA MET A 286 -1.51 13.56 14.82
C MET A 286 0.00 13.31 15.01
N HIS A 287 0.77 14.38 15.23
CA HIS A 287 2.22 14.28 15.44
C HIS A 287 2.54 13.61 16.77
N GLU A 288 1.86 14.01 17.85
CA GLU A 288 2.02 13.43 19.19
C GLU A 288 1.64 11.96 19.21
N THR A 289 0.55 11.57 18.54
CA THR A 289 0.13 10.16 18.44
C THR A 289 1.23 9.30 17.82
N VAL A 290 1.84 9.76 16.72
CA VAL A 290 2.94 9.03 16.08
C VAL A 290 4.22 9.03 16.92
N ASP A 291 4.56 10.16 17.56
CA ASP A 291 5.74 10.26 18.42
C ASP A 291 5.63 9.34 19.65
N VAL A 292 4.43 9.24 20.24
CA VAL A 292 4.16 8.30 21.34
C VAL A 292 4.24 6.86 20.82
N ALA A 293 3.59 6.54 19.70
CA ALA A 293 3.66 5.21 19.10
C ALA A 293 5.10 4.77 18.79
N ASP A 294 5.92 5.64 18.21
CA ASP A 294 7.35 5.36 17.95
C ASP A 294 8.10 5.02 19.24
N ARG A 295 7.87 5.79 20.31
CA ARG A 295 8.52 5.58 21.60
C ARG A 295 8.09 4.27 22.25
N GLU A 296 6.78 3.98 22.28
CA GLU A 296 6.27 2.76 22.91
C GLU A 296 6.74 1.50 22.14
N LEU A 297 6.70 1.53 20.80
CA LEU A 297 7.22 0.41 19.98
C LEU A 297 8.72 0.21 20.16
N ARG A 298 9.51 1.29 20.22
CA ARG A 298 10.95 1.18 20.50
C ARG A 298 11.22 0.61 21.87
N ARG A 299 10.44 1.00 22.87
CA ARG A 299 10.54 0.46 24.23
C ARG A 299 10.19 -1.03 24.26
N ALA A 300 9.08 -1.43 23.64
CA ALA A 300 8.64 -2.82 23.55
C ALA A 300 9.68 -3.70 22.84
N TRP A 301 10.26 -3.18 21.76
CA TRP A 301 11.23 -3.92 20.94
C TRP A 301 12.70 -3.71 21.34
N HIS A 302 12.96 -3.08 22.48
CA HIS A 302 14.31 -2.80 22.98
C HIS A 302 15.21 -2.09 21.96
N LEU A 303 14.65 -1.17 21.18
CA LEU A 303 15.35 -0.36 20.19
C LEU A 303 15.88 0.94 20.81
N PRO A 304 16.96 1.52 20.25
CA PRO A 304 17.41 2.84 20.64
C PRO A 304 16.31 3.89 20.48
N GLU A 305 16.28 4.85 21.40
CA GLU A 305 15.42 6.03 21.29
C GLU A 305 15.71 6.78 19.97
N SER A 306 14.66 7.40 19.44
CA SER A 306 14.75 8.26 18.26
C SER A 306 14.32 9.66 18.66
N ILE A 307 15.21 10.63 18.41
CA ILE A 307 14.91 12.04 18.64
C ILE A 307 14.70 12.67 17.27
N VAL A 308 13.45 13.04 16.99
CA VAL A 308 13.13 13.81 15.79
C VAL A 308 12.94 15.27 16.19
N PRO A 309 13.72 16.20 15.62
CA PRO A 309 13.59 17.61 15.92
C PRO A 309 12.16 18.11 15.69
N ALA A 310 11.69 19.04 16.52
CA ALA A 310 10.31 19.53 16.48
C ALA A 310 9.90 20.04 15.09
N HIS A 311 10.79 20.75 14.38
CA HIS A 311 10.55 21.27 13.03
C HIS A 311 10.48 20.17 11.94
N LYS A 312 10.88 18.93 12.26
CA LYS A 312 10.80 17.77 11.37
C LYS A 312 9.67 16.79 11.74
N ARG A 313 8.82 17.16 12.70
CA ARG A 313 7.67 16.33 13.09
C ARG A 313 6.62 16.30 11.98
N SER A 314 6.00 15.15 11.82
CA SER A 314 4.89 14.94 10.90
C SER A 314 4.00 13.81 11.44
N ALA A 315 2.85 13.63 10.82
CA ALA A 315 1.95 12.51 11.09
C ALA A 315 2.43 11.17 10.50
N MET A 316 3.71 11.08 10.08
CA MET A 316 4.35 9.85 9.59
C MET A 316 5.68 9.61 10.30
N ARG A 317 6.01 8.34 10.52
CA ARG A 317 7.28 7.92 11.14
C ARG A 317 7.72 6.56 10.64
N LEU A 318 9.03 6.38 10.55
CA LEU A 318 9.62 5.06 10.43
C LEU A 318 10.07 4.54 11.78
N VAL A 319 9.61 3.35 12.11
CA VAL A 319 10.04 2.59 13.29
C VAL A 319 10.78 1.35 12.77
N PRO A 320 12.06 1.15 13.14
CA PRO A 320 12.78 -0.06 12.75
C PRO A 320 12.01 -1.28 13.24
N LEU A 321 11.84 -2.26 12.37
CA LEU A 321 11.42 -3.57 12.80
C LEU A 321 12.60 -4.30 13.44
N PRO A 322 12.39 -5.12 14.46
CA PRO A 322 13.43 -5.96 15.01
C PRO A 322 14.03 -6.92 13.97
N PRO A 323 15.25 -7.40 14.17
CA PRO A 323 15.93 -8.21 13.14
C PRO A 323 15.34 -9.63 12.98
N HIS A 324 14.64 -10.16 13.99
CA HIS A 324 14.09 -11.52 14.01
C HIS A 324 12.59 -11.63 13.63
N VAL A 325 12.05 -10.66 12.90
CA VAL A 325 10.61 -10.65 12.54
C VAL A 325 10.25 -11.90 11.75
N PHE A 326 9.20 -12.62 12.19
CA PHE A 326 8.64 -13.79 11.51
C PHE A 326 9.66 -14.88 11.14
N GLY A 327 10.67 -15.10 12.00
CA GLY A 327 11.69 -16.13 11.78
C GLY A 327 12.72 -15.80 10.69
N MET A 328 12.74 -14.55 10.22
CA MET A 328 13.76 -14.10 9.27
C MET A 328 15.14 -14.05 9.94
N ASP A 329 16.18 -14.40 9.19
CA ASP A 329 17.57 -14.36 9.65
C ASP A 329 18.00 -12.92 9.98
N ALA A 330 18.31 -12.64 11.24
CA ALA A 330 18.73 -11.32 11.71
C ALA A 330 20.00 -10.78 11.04
N THR A 331 20.85 -11.66 10.49
CA THR A 331 22.14 -11.28 9.89
C THR A 331 22.04 -10.97 8.40
N ALA A 332 20.95 -11.39 7.76
CA ALA A 332 20.76 -11.19 6.33
C ALA A 332 20.24 -9.78 6.00
N THR A 333 20.86 -9.16 4.99
CA THR A 333 20.35 -7.94 4.34
C THR A 333 18.94 -8.18 3.84
N LYS A 334 18.02 -7.29 4.23
CA LYS A 334 16.61 -7.39 3.86
C LYS A 334 16.33 -6.77 2.50
N THR A 335 15.23 -7.20 1.92
CA THR A 335 14.76 -6.78 0.60
C THR A 335 13.34 -6.22 0.67
N SER A 336 12.93 -5.54 -0.41
CA SER A 336 11.52 -5.12 -0.57
C SER A 336 10.54 -6.29 -0.57
N SER A 337 10.98 -7.49 -0.99
CA SER A 337 10.17 -8.72 -0.93
C SER A 337 9.95 -9.18 0.51
N ASP A 338 10.98 -9.09 1.36
CA ASP A 338 10.85 -9.38 2.79
C ASP A 338 9.88 -8.40 3.46
N ALA A 339 10.03 -7.10 3.16
CA ALA A 339 9.07 -6.07 3.60
C ALA A 339 7.63 -6.43 3.19
N LYS A 340 7.41 -6.79 1.92
CA LYS A 340 6.08 -7.18 1.43
C LYS A 340 5.54 -8.42 2.14
N CYS A 341 6.38 -9.41 2.42
CA CYS A 341 6.00 -10.61 3.17
C CYS A 341 5.51 -10.25 4.59
N VAL A 342 6.26 -9.43 5.34
CA VAL A 342 5.85 -8.96 6.66
C VAL A 342 4.54 -8.18 6.59
N GLN A 343 4.42 -7.25 5.63
CA GLN A 343 3.22 -6.44 5.43
C GLN A 343 1.98 -7.31 5.13
N ASP A 344 2.11 -8.28 4.22
CA ASP A 344 1.00 -9.17 3.85
C ASP A 344 0.55 -10.03 5.02
N ARG A 345 1.49 -10.42 5.88
CA ARG A 345 1.20 -11.20 7.08
C ARG A 345 0.47 -10.37 8.13
N LEU A 346 0.93 -9.14 8.41
CA LEU A 346 0.23 -8.18 9.26
C LEU A 346 -1.20 -7.93 8.78
N HIS A 347 -1.40 -7.80 7.47
CA HIS A 347 -2.71 -7.64 6.87
C HIS A 347 -3.58 -8.91 6.99
N ALA A 348 -3.09 -10.07 6.57
CA ALA A 348 -3.89 -11.29 6.42
C ALA A 348 -4.14 -12.04 7.72
N GLU A 349 -3.21 -12.01 8.67
CA GLU A 349 -3.31 -12.75 9.94
C GLU A 349 -3.80 -11.86 11.09
N PHE A 350 -3.53 -10.56 11.04
CA PHE A 350 -3.74 -9.64 12.18
C PHE A 350 -4.67 -8.47 11.88
N HIS A 351 -5.18 -8.32 10.65
CA HIS A 351 -6.03 -7.19 10.23
C HIS A 351 -5.39 -5.82 10.51
N VAL A 352 -4.06 -5.73 10.37
CA VAL A 352 -3.30 -4.49 10.52
C VAL A 352 -2.89 -3.97 9.15
N GLU A 353 -3.40 -2.79 8.80
CA GLU A 353 -3.05 -2.08 7.57
C GLU A 353 -1.90 -1.10 7.86
N VAL A 354 -0.67 -1.56 7.65
CA VAL A 354 0.55 -0.78 7.84
C VAL A 354 1.59 -1.10 6.75
N PRO A 355 2.23 -0.10 6.11
CA PRO A 355 3.30 -0.37 5.17
C PRO A 355 4.56 -0.82 5.89
N VAL A 356 5.22 -1.83 5.33
CA VAL A 356 6.57 -2.23 5.73
C VAL A 356 7.54 -1.83 4.63
N LYS A 357 8.59 -1.10 4.98
CA LYS A 357 9.59 -0.57 4.05
C LYS A 357 10.94 -1.22 4.28
N CYS A 358 11.64 -1.53 3.19
CA CYS A 358 13.04 -1.92 3.23
C CYS A 358 13.90 -0.70 2.84
N ILE A 359 14.76 -0.25 3.76
CA ILE A 359 15.66 0.90 3.57
C ILE A 359 17.03 0.48 4.09
N ASP A 360 18.07 0.68 3.28
CA ASP A 360 19.45 0.32 3.59
C ASP A 360 19.59 -1.13 4.14
N GLY A 361 18.84 -2.06 3.55
CA GLY A 361 18.87 -3.47 3.94
C GLY A 361 18.16 -3.81 5.25
N ARG A 362 17.37 -2.89 5.81
CA ARG A 362 16.63 -3.08 7.07
C ARG A 362 15.14 -2.83 6.88
N LEU A 363 14.32 -3.53 7.66
CA LEU A 363 12.86 -3.37 7.61
C LEU A 363 12.39 -2.31 8.61
N TYR A 364 11.37 -1.57 8.23
CA TYR A 364 10.75 -0.52 9.04
C TYR A 364 9.23 -0.58 8.89
N LEU A 365 8.49 -0.37 9.98
CA LEU A 365 7.09 0.05 9.89
C LEU A 365 7.03 1.52 9.51
N ARG A 366 6.17 1.88 8.55
CA ARG A 366 5.85 3.27 8.23
C ARG A 366 4.50 3.66 8.80
N LEU A 367 4.51 4.15 10.03
CA LEU A 367 3.31 4.61 10.72
C LEU A 367 2.75 5.87 10.05
N SER A 368 1.43 5.99 10.06
CA SER A 368 0.71 7.17 9.60
C SER A 368 -0.55 7.37 10.44
N ALA A 369 -0.48 8.22 11.47
CA ALA A 369 -1.63 8.50 12.34
C ALA A 369 -2.49 9.62 11.78
N HIS A 370 -3.80 9.54 12.01
CA HIS A 370 -4.73 10.64 11.81
C HIS A 370 -5.57 10.87 13.07
N VAL A 371 -6.52 11.80 13.02
CA VAL A 371 -7.32 12.22 14.18
C VAL A 371 -8.19 11.13 14.80
N TYR A 372 -8.41 10.03 14.07
CA TYR A 372 -9.18 8.86 14.53
C TYR A 372 -8.29 7.79 15.18
N ASN A 373 -6.97 7.91 15.08
CA ASN A 373 -6.06 6.98 15.73
C ASN A 373 -5.85 7.36 17.20
N CYS A 374 -5.60 6.37 18.04
CA CYS A 374 -5.09 6.54 19.39
C CYS A 374 -3.78 5.76 19.57
N VAL A 375 -3.09 5.97 20.69
CA VAL A 375 -1.84 5.26 21.00
C VAL A 375 -2.08 3.75 21.11
N GLU A 376 -3.25 3.34 21.58
CA GLU A 376 -3.65 1.94 21.73
C GLU A 376 -3.74 1.21 20.38
N ASP A 377 -3.91 1.93 19.25
CA ASP A 377 -3.84 1.32 17.91
C ASP A 377 -2.42 0.83 17.55
N TYR A 378 -1.42 1.25 18.32
CA TYR A 378 0.00 0.97 18.13
C TYR A 378 0.60 0.13 19.27
N ASP A 379 -0.23 -0.34 20.22
CA ASP A 379 0.25 -1.14 21.36
C ASP A 379 0.72 -2.54 20.92
N ASP A 380 1.62 -3.13 21.71
CA ASP A 380 2.26 -4.42 21.45
C ASP A 380 1.21 -5.53 21.36
N ASP A 381 0.15 -5.53 22.18
CA ASP A 381 -0.95 -6.51 22.11
C ASP A 381 -1.69 -6.51 20.74
N ALA A 382 -1.69 -5.38 20.02
CA ALA A 382 -2.23 -5.27 18.67
C ALA A 382 -1.23 -5.70 17.57
N LEU A 383 0.06 -5.67 17.88
CA LEU A 383 1.18 -6.11 17.03
C LEU A 383 1.81 -7.44 17.51
N ASP A 384 1.18 -8.09 18.49
CA ASP A 384 1.67 -9.21 19.33
C ASP A 384 1.84 -10.54 18.58
N ALA A 385 1.48 -10.51 17.29
CA ALA A 385 2.08 -11.33 16.25
C ALA A 385 3.60 -11.49 16.37
N TYR A 386 4.26 -10.46 16.91
CA TYR A 386 5.70 -10.37 17.08
C TYR A 386 6.24 -11.31 18.17
N GLU A 387 5.57 -11.43 19.33
CA GLU A 387 6.07 -12.27 20.44
C GLU A 387 5.67 -13.76 20.30
N VAL A 388 4.50 -14.05 19.70
CA VAL A 388 4.06 -15.44 19.48
C VAL A 388 4.99 -16.18 18.51
N SER A 389 5.51 -15.50 17.47
CA SER A 389 6.48 -16.09 16.56
C SER A 389 7.86 -16.29 17.19
N TYR A 390 8.26 -15.45 18.15
CA TYR A 390 9.50 -15.60 18.91
C TYR A 390 9.43 -16.77 19.93
N ARG A 391 8.33 -16.92 20.66
CA ARG A 391 8.15 -18.01 21.66
C ARG A 391 7.99 -19.39 21.02
N VAL A 392 7.45 -19.47 19.80
CA VAL A 392 7.38 -20.72 19.03
C VAL A 392 8.78 -21.11 18.50
N ALA A 393 9.60 -20.15 18.07
CA ALA A 393 10.95 -20.42 17.56
C ALA A 393 11.97 -20.85 18.64
N GLN A 394 11.80 -20.43 19.90
CA GLN A 394 12.68 -20.89 20.99
C GLN A 394 12.31 -22.28 21.54
N LYS A 395 11.05 -22.70 21.44
CA LYS A 395 10.62 -24.05 21.89
C LYS A 395 11.11 -25.19 21.01
N SER A 396 11.47 -24.93 19.75
CA SER A 396 11.97 -25.92 18.80
C SER A 396 13.48 -26.18 18.89
N ALA A 397 14.21 -25.47 19.76
CA ALA A 397 15.67 -25.64 19.92
C ALA A 397 16.10 -26.72 20.95
N TRP A 398 15.17 -27.45 21.56
CA TRP A 398 15.49 -28.57 22.47
C TRP A 398 15.03 -29.90 21.90
N THR A 399 15.96 -30.63 21.26
CA THR A 399 16.25 -32.08 21.41
C THR A 399 16.88 -32.65 20.13
N SER A 400 18.21 -32.73 20.11
CA SER A 400 18.96 -33.58 19.17
C SER A 400 19.12 -34.97 19.77
N TRP A 401 18.55 -36.00 19.15
CA TRP A 401 19.00 -37.39 19.31
C TRP A 401 19.19 -38.05 17.95
N SER A 402 20.37 -38.63 17.78
CA SER A 402 20.83 -39.38 16.61
C SER A 402 20.29 -40.81 16.59
N SER A 403 19.84 -41.31 15.44
CA SER A 403 20.06 -42.72 15.05
C SER A 403 19.72 -42.99 13.57
N SER A 404 20.65 -43.67 12.90
CA SER A 404 20.63 -44.24 11.55
C SER A 404 19.61 -45.37 11.33
N LEU A 405 19.06 -45.53 10.11
CA LEU A 405 18.57 -46.84 9.62
C LEU A 405 18.30 -46.91 8.09
N THR A 406 18.81 -47.99 7.48
CA THR A 406 18.76 -48.44 6.07
C THR A 406 17.56 -49.37 5.79
N GLY A 407 17.02 -49.42 4.54
CA GLY A 407 16.07 -50.49 4.11
C GLY A 407 15.52 -50.40 2.66
N ARG A 408 15.36 -51.56 2.00
CA ARG A 408 15.14 -51.86 0.55
C ARG A 408 13.71 -51.65 -0.02
N ILE A 409 13.62 -51.52 -1.35
CA ILE A 409 12.39 -51.47 -2.18
C ILE A 409 12.15 -52.83 -2.86
N SER A 410 10.89 -53.29 -2.91
CA SER A 410 10.43 -54.40 -3.77
C SER A 410 9.08 -54.06 -4.41
N THR A 411 8.99 -54.23 -5.73
CA THR A 411 7.82 -53.92 -6.58
C THR A 411 6.88 -55.12 -6.74
N VAL A 412 5.57 -54.88 -6.75
CA VAL A 412 4.54 -55.87 -7.16
C VAL A 412 3.84 -55.35 -8.43
N PRO A 413 3.77 -56.15 -9.53
CA PRO A 413 3.22 -55.69 -10.81
C PRO A 413 1.75 -56.07 -10.98
N SER A 414 0.84 -55.12 -10.77
CA SER A 414 -0.45 -54.99 -11.46
C SER A 414 -1.14 -53.73 -10.96
N LEU A 415 -1.52 -52.82 -11.87
CA LEU A 415 -1.82 -51.39 -11.66
C LEU A 415 -0.52 -50.58 -11.58
N GLY A 416 -0.21 -49.85 -12.65
CA GLY A 416 1.00 -49.03 -12.77
C GLY A 416 1.01 -47.82 -11.82
N VAL A 417 1.08 -48.07 -10.52
CA VAL A 417 1.27 -47.09 -9.47
C VAL A 417 2.73 -47.19 -9.00
N GLN A 418 3.52 -46.15 -9.23
CA GLN A 418 4.83 -46.00 -8.59
C GLN A 418 4.61 -45.24 -7.27
N THR A 419 4.77 -45.92 -6.13
CA THR A 419 4.76 -45.29 -4.82
C THR A 419 6.20 -45.04 -4.38
N VAL A 420 6.56 -43.79 -4.11
CA VAL A 420 7.80 -43.41 -3.39
C VAL A 420 7.39 -43.04 -1.97
N VAL A 421 7.86 -43.78 -0.98
CA VAL A 421 7.62 -43.49 0.45
C VAL A 421 8.87 -42.84 1.04
N SER A 422 8.77 -41.63 1.60
CA SER A 422 9.77 -41.08 2.51
C SER A 422 9.25 -41.15 3.96
N ARG A 423 10.14 -41.46 4.92
CA ARG A 423 9.80 -41.60 6.35
C ARG A 423 9.81 -40.23 7.04
N GLY A 424 8.81 -39.97 7.89
CA GLY A 424 8.58 -38.70 8.58
C GLY A 424 9.17 -38.57 10.00
N VAL A 425 8.88 -37.42 10.63
CA VAL A 425 9.04 -37.12 12.07
C VAL A 425 7.76 -36.43 12.56
N SER A 426 7.30 -36.74 13.78
CA SER A 426 5.99 -36.35 14.35
C SER A 426 6.04 -35.16 15.32
N GLY A 427 4.94 -34.39 15.38
CA GLY A 427 4.64 -33.37 16.40
C GLY A 427 3.12 -33.07 16.44
N PRO A 428 2.55 -32.65 17.59
CA PRO A 428 1.10 -32.49 17.72
C PRO A 428 0.59 -31.19 17.07
N ILE A 429 -0.57 -31.26 16.41
CA ILE A 429 -1.26 -30.11 15.80
C ILE A 429 -2.61 -29.94 16.49
N THR A 430 -2.88 -28.73 17.00
CA THR A 430 -4.21 -28.31 17.49
C THR A 430 -4.77 -27.21 16.60
N GLY A 431 -5.69 -27.58 15.70
CA GLY A 431 -6.54 -26.67 14.93
C GLY A 431 -5.93 -26.11 13.64
N GLY A 432 -6.65 -26.24 12.51
CA GLY A 432 -6.26 -25.64 11.24
C GLY A 432 -7.39 -25.61 10.21
N PHE A 433 -7.39 -24.59 9.35
CA PHE A 433 -8.23 -24.48 8.15
C PHE A 433 -7.46 -24.96 6.91
N PHE A 434 -8.14 -25.63 5.98
CA PHE A 434 -7.55 -26.09 4.72
C PHE A 434 -7.72 -25.04 3.62
N ARG A 435 -6.68 -24.80 2.81
CA ARG A 435 -6.74 -24.00 1.58
C ARG A 435 -6.35 -24.89 0.39
N LEU A 436 -7.26 -25.06 -0.57
CA LEU A 436 -6.96 -25.74 -1.83
C LEU A 436 -6.34 -24.73 -2.80
N THR A 437 -5.12 -25.00 -3.27
CA THR A 437 -4.47 -24.23 -4.34
C THR A 437 -4.14 -25.14 -5.52
N SER A 438 -4.55 -24.74 -6.73
CA SER A 438 -4.08 -25.35 -7.98
C SER A 438 -2.72 -24.77 -8.37
N SER A 439 -1.69 -25.61 -8.51
CA SER A 439 -0.43 -25.18 -9.09
C SER A 439 -0.44 -25.40 -10.60
N TYR A 440 -0.41 -24.32 -11.38
CA TYR A 440 0.22 -24.34 -12.70
C TYR A 440 1.03 -23.07 -12.90
N ALA A 441 2.28 -23.26 -13.31
CA ALA A 441 3.13 -22.21 -13.82
C ALA A 441 2.73 -21.91 -15.27
N SER A 442 2.59 -20.61 -15.55
CA SER A 442 2.40 -19.95 -16.85
C SER A 442 1.00 -20.01 -17.50
N VAL A 443 0.67 -18.85 -18.08
CA VAL A 443 -0.40 -18.50 -19.02
C VAL A 443 -1.67 -17.91 -18.39
N ALA A 444 -2.07 -16.80 -19.03
CA ALA A 444 -3.08 -15.81 -18.68
C ALA A 444 -4.52 -16.36 -18.58
N ASP A 445 -5.36 -15.55 -17.92
CA ASP A 445 -6.82 -15.59 -17.85
C ASP A 445 -7.44 -16.88 -17.30
N VAL A 446 -7.73 -16.88 -15.99
CA VAL A 446 -8.83 -17.71 -15.45
C VAL A 446 -9.65 -16.89 -14.47
N ASP A 447 -10.89 -16.69 -14.87
CA ASP A 447 -11.99 -16.05 -14.16
C ASP A 447 -12.40 -16.82 -12.90
N THR A 448 -12.96 -16.08 -11.95
CA THR A 448 -13.28 -16.44 -10.57
C THR A 448 -14.09 -17.74 -10.39
N ARG A 449 -13.84 -18.48 -9.29
CA ARG A 449 -14.72 -19.56 -8.82
C ARG A 449 -15.34 -19.24 -7.48
N THR A 450 -16.65 -19.38 -7.39
CA THR A 450 -17.43 -19.27 -6.17
C THR A 450 -17.38 -20.59 -5.40
N VAL A 451 -16.93 -20.54 -4.14
CA VAL A 451 -17.02 -21.66 -3.20
C VAL A 451 -18.15 -21.36 -2.24
N THR A 452 -19.26 -22.09 -2.36
CA THR A 452 -20.42 -21.90 -1.48
C THR A 452 -20.47 -22.99 -0.42
N ARG A 453 -20.39 -22.56 0.84
CA ARG A 453 -20.65 -23.39 2.02
C ARG A 453 -22.17 -23.51 2.18
N GLN A 454 -22.71 -24.71 2.06
CA GLN A 454 -24.06 -24.99 2.57
C GLN A 454 -23.97 -25.50 4.01
N GLY A 455 -24.99 -25.19 4.81
CA GLY A 455 -25.08 -25.58 6.22
C GLY A 455 -24.95 -27.09 6.44
N PRO A 456 -24.83 -27.53 7.71
CA PRO A 456 -24.59 -28.93 8.03
C PRO A 456 -25.69 -29.82 7.44
N ASP A 457 -25.30 -30.90 6.77
CA ASP A 457 -26.26 -31.93 6.37
C ASP A 457 -26.71 -32.74 7.59
N THR A 458 -27.72 -33.59 7.41
CA THR A 458 -28.35 -34.39 8.47
C THR A 458 -27.42 -35.42 9.12
N THR A 459 -26.16 -35.52 8.69
CA THR A 459 -25.13 -36.40 9.26
C THR A 459 -23.96 -35.66 9.91
N GLY A 460 -24.03 -34.32 10.03
CA GLY A 460 -23.02 -33.53 10.73
C GLY A 460 -21.74 -33.28 9.94
N GLY A 461 -21.73 -33.59 8.63
CA GLY A 461 -20.63 -33.29 7.72
C GLY A 461 -20.78 -31.92 7.05
N TYR A 462 -19.64 -31.33 6.65
CA TYR A 462 -19.62 -30.14 5.78
C TYR A 462 -19.39 -30.58 4.34
N ALA A 463 -20.28 -30.19 3.43
CA ALA A 463 -20.14 -30.43 1.99
C ALA A 463 -19.61 -29.18 1.28
N TRP A 464 -18.64 -29.37 0.39
CA TRP A 464 -18.05 -28.31 -0.43
C TRP A 464 -18.38 -28.58 -1.91
N HIS A 465 -19.01 -27.61 -2.58
CA HIS A 465 -19.35 -27.71 -3.99
C HIS A 465 -18.36 -26.88 -4.81
N ILE A 466 -17.74 -27.49 -5.83
CA ILE A 466 -16.81 -26.81 -6.73
C ILE A 466 -17.32 -26.96 -8.16
N GLU A 467 -17.75 -25.86 -8.77
CA GLU A 467 -18.12 -25.80 -10.19
C GLU A 467 -16.90 -25.47 -11.06
N PHE A 468 -16.82 -26.12 -12.22
CA PHE A 468 -15.76 -25.92 -13.22
C PHE A 468 -16.43 -25.42 -14.51
N HIS A 469 -16.04 -24.24 -15.03
CA HIS A 469 -16.47 -23.79 -16.35
C HIS A 469 -15.50 -24.30 -17.42
N GLU A 470 -16.04 -24.89 -18.49
CA GLU A 470 -15.28 -25.68 -19.47
C GLU A 470 -14.45 -24.82 -20.44
N SER A 471 -13.14 -24.97 -20.36
CA SER A 471 -12.24 -24.77 -21.51
C SER A 471 -10.97 -25.60 -21.33
N HIS A 472 -11.06 -26.95 -21.45
CA HIS A 472 -10.01 -27.91 -21.90
C HIS A 472 -10.18 -29.34 -21.29
N PRO A 473 -9.74 -30.42 -21.98
CA PRO A 473 -10.26 -31.78 -21.76
C PRO A 473 -9.47 -32.67 -20.76
N ARG A 474 -8.72 -32.11 -19.79
CA ARG A 474 -8.04 -32.94 -18.76
C ARG A 474 -8.01 -32.24 -17.39
N PRO A 475 -8.91 -32.60 -16.46
CA PRO A 475 -8.83 -32.09 -15.09
C PRO A 475 -7.77 -32.86 -14.28
N MET A 476 -6.90 -32.13 -13.59
CA MET A 476 -6.07 -32.65 -12.50
C MET A 476 -6.57 -32.04 -11.18
N LEU A 477 -6.88 -32.88 -10.19
CA LEU A 477 -7.18 -32.44 -8.84
C LEU A 477 -5.92 -32.59 -7.98
N GLY A 478 -5.29 -31.47 -7.61
CA GLY A 478 -4.21 -31.43 -6.63
C GLY A 478 -4.73 -30.89 -5.30
N ILE A 479 -4.52 -31.63 -4.21
CA ILE A 479 -4.78 -31.16 -2.85
C ILE A 479 -3.41 -30.89 -2.21
N HIS A 480 -3.05 -29.62 -2.05
CA HIS A 480 -1.89 -29.23 -1.25
C HIS A 480 -2.35 -28.96 0.17
N THR A 481 -1.72 -29.63 1.14
CA THR A 481 -1.88 -29.31 2.55
C THR A 481 -0.56 -28.73 3.05
N ASN A 482 -0.55 -27.48 3.50
CA ASN A 482 0.65 -26.81 4.04
C ASN A 482 0.94 -27.20 5.50
N LEU A 483 0.63 -28.43 5.90
CA LEU A 483 0.77 -28.86 7.31
C LEU A 483 2.07 -29.61 7.61
N LEU A 484 2.99 -29.77 6.67
CA LEU A 484 4.28 -30.41 6.92
C LEU A 484 5.38 -29.70 6.14
N ASP A 485 6.32 -29.08 6.87
CA ASP A 485 7.68 -29.01 6.39
C ASP A 485 8.15 -30.46 6.24
N ASN A 486 8.36 -30.89 4.99
CA ASN A 486 8.93 -32.19 4.59
C ASN A 486 7.90 -33.33 4.41
N GLY A 487 6.96 -33.19 3.47
CA GLY A 487 6.23 -34.32 2.89
C GLY A 487 5.30 -33.92 1.74
N SER A 488 5.42 -34.62 0.60
CA SER A 488 4.49 -34.50 -0.53
C SER A 488 3.50 -35.67 -0.51
N VAL A 489 2.19 -35.40 -0.52
CA VAL A 489 1.17 -36.43 -0.80
C VAL A 489 0.85 -36.39 -2.29
N THR A 490 1.16 -37.47 -3.01
CA THR A 490 0.77 -37.64 -4.42
C THR A 490 -0.50 -38.47 -4.49
N ILE A 491 -1.59 -37.88 -4.98
CA ILE A 491 -2.83 -38.61 -5.27
C ILE A 491 -2.77 -39.14 -6.71
N ALA A 492 -3.25 -40.37 -6.89
CA ALA A 492 -3.25 -41.09 -8.15
C ALA A 492 -3.93 -40.32 -9.30
N GLN A 493 -3.40 -40.49 -10.51
CA GLN A 493 -4.01 -40.02 -11.75
C GLN A 493 -5.38 -40.69 -11.94
N LEU A 494 -6.47 -39.94 -11.79
CA LEU A 494 -7.79 -40.40 -12.19
C LEU A 494 -8.03 -40.00 -13.65
N GLN A 495 -8.14 -40.98 -14.54
CA GLN A 495 -8.71 -40.72 -15.86
C GLN A 495 -10.20 -40.38 -15.71
N PRO A 496 -10.74 -39.41 -16.47
CA PRO A 496 -12.15 -39.07 -16.39
C PRO A 496 -12.98 -40.31 -16.77
N PRO A 497 -13.85 -40.82 -15.88
CA PRO A 497 -14.64 -41.99 -16.19
C PRO A 497 -15.78 -41.60 -17.14
N THR A 498 -16.10 -42.46 -18.11
CA THR A 498 -17.23 -42.30 -19.05
C THR A 498 -18.59 -42.56 -18.41
N SER A 499 -18.63 -42.91 -17.12
CA SER A 499 -19.85 -43.09 -16.31
C SER A 499 -19.57 -42.80 -14.82
N MET A 500 -20.63 -42.74 -14.01
CA MET A 500 -20.58 -42.40 -12.59
C MET A 500 -19.69 -43.40 -11.81
N CYS A 501 -18.55 -42.95 -11.31
CA CYS A 501 -17.66 -43.77 -10.48
C CYS A 501 -17.58 -43.21 -9.06
N THR A 502 -17.67 -44.11 -8.07
CA THR A 502 -17.34 -43.83 -6.68
C THR A 502 -15.97 -44.45 -6.42
N ALA A 503 -14.99 -43.65 -6.03
CA ALA A 503 -13.67 -44.12 -5.65
C ALA A 503 -13.43 -43.82 -4.16
N GLU A 504 -13.00 -44.84 -3.43
CA GLU A 504 -12.53 -44.69 -2.05
C GLU A 504 -11.01 -44.55 -2.10
N CYS A 505 -10.49 -43.43 -1.61
CA CYS A 505 -9.07 -43.24 -1.38
C CYS A 505 -8.83 -43.25 0.12
N VAL A 506 -7.97 -44.15 0.57
CA VAL A 506 -7.51 -44.19 1.96
C VAL A 506 -6.20 -43.43 2.00
N ALA A 507 -6.14 -42.35 2.79
CA ALA A 507 -4.88 -41.71 3.09
C ALA A 507 -4.58 -41.92 4.58
N THR A 508 -3.51 -42.66 4.85
CA THR A 508 -3.04 -42.89 6.22
C THR A 508 -2.13 -41.74 6.61
N VAL A 509 -2.57 -40.94 7.59
CA VAL A 509 -1.75 -39.85 8.14
C VAL A 509 -0.92 -40.42 9.28
N SER A 510 0.40 -40.51 9.07
CA SER A 510 1.31 -40.97 10.12
C SER A 510 1.79 -39.78 10.96
N GLY A 511 1.49 -39.81 12.27
CA GLY A 511 1.93 -38.75 13.20
C GLY A 511 1.10 -38.59 14.49
N LEU A 512 -0.06 -39.23 14.61
CA LEU A 512 -0.87 -39.26 15.83
C LEU A 512 -0.64 -40.57 16.62
N ALA A 513 -0.84 -40.55 17.94
CA ALA A 513 -0.55 -41.67 18.85
C ALA A 513 -1.33 -42.97 18.55
N HIS A 514 -2.32 -42.90 17.66
CA HIS A 514 -2.94 -44.03 17.00
C HIS A 514 -2.97 -43.73 15.49
N SER A 515 -2.61 -44.70 14.64
CA SER A 515 -2.73 -44.58 13.19
C SER A 515 -4.21 -44.48 12.82
N THR A 516 -4.72 -43.28 12.59
CA THR A 516 -6.09 -43.07 12.13
C THR A 516 -6.10 -43.04 10.60
N ASP A 517 -6.78 -44.01 10.00
CA ASP A 517 -7.01 -44.00 8.56
C ASP A 517 -8.13 -43.01 8.23
N TYR A 518 -7.82 -42.04 7.36
CA TYR A 518 -8.84 -41.14 6.82
C TYR A 518 -9.33 -41.70 5.49
N VAL A 519 -10.61 -42.06 5.44
CA VAL A 519 -11.26 -42.57 4.23
C VAL A 519 -11.93 -41.42 3.50
N PHE A 520 -11.38 -41.05 2.35
CA PHE A 520 -11.96 -40.05 1.47
C PHE A 520 -12.84 -40.74 0.44
N ARG A 521 -14.14 -40.46 0.48
CA ARG A 521 -15.07 -40.85 -0.58
C ARG A 521 -15.16 -39.75 -1.60
N VAL A 522 -14.60 -40.02 -2.77
CA VAL A 522 -14.69 -39.12 -3.91
C VAL A 522 -15.74 -39.66 -4.87
N ARG A 523 -16.78 -38.85 -5.09
CA ARG A 523 -17.82 -39.16 -6.07
C ARG A 523 -17.65 -38.20 -7.25
N ALA A 524 -17.25 -38.73 -8.39
CA ALA A 524 -17.00 -37.96 -9.60
C ALA A 524 -18.15 -38.15 -10.60
N HIS A 525 -18.70 -37.04 -11.10
CA HIS A 525 -19.61 -37.02 -12.23
C HIS A 525 -19.00 -36.18 -13.35
N ALA A 526 -19.42 -36.41 -14.60
CA ALA A 526 -18.81 -35.84 -15.81
C ALA A 526 -18.67 -34.30 -15.86
N ALA A 527 -19.31 -33.55 -14.94
CA ALA A 527 -19.22 -32.08 -14.85
C ALA A 527 -19.00 -31.55 -13.41
N THR A 528 -18.85 -32.41 -12.40
CA THR A 528 -18.77 -32.00 -10.99
C THR A 528 -17.99 -33.03 -10.16
N VAL A 529 -17.11 -32.54 -9.29
CA VAL A 529 -16.40 -33.36 -8.31
C VAL A 529 -16.88 -32.96 -6.93
N ALA A 530 -17.56 -33.88 -6.24
CA ALA A 530 -17.95 -33.71 -4.84
C ALA A 530 -16.97 -34.52 -3.97
N CYS A 531 -16.33 -33.85 -3.02
CA CYS A 531 -15.42 -34.47 -2.06
C CYS A 531 -16.05 -34.42 -0.67
N HIS A 532 -16.32 -35.58 -0.09
CA HIS A 532 -16.82 -35.68 1.27
C HIS A 532 -15.67 -36.14 2.17
N VAL A 533 -15.32 -35.31 3.14
CA VAL A 533 -14.40 -35.68 4.22
C VAL A 533 -15.24 -36.28 5.33
N ILE A 534 -15.18 -37.59 5.50
CA ILE A 534 -15.88 -38.29 6.56
C ILE A 534 -14.84 -38.64 7.63
N HIS A 535 -14.98 -38.05 8.81
CA HIS A 535 -14.21 -38.48 9.98
C HIS A 535 -14.90 -39.71 10.57
N THR A 536 -14.34 -40.90 10.36
CA THR A 536 -14.78 -42.10 11.09
C THR A 536 -13.73 -42.42 12.14
N GLU A 537 -14.06 -42.21 13.42
CA GLU A 537 -13.32 -42.86 14.50
C GLU A 537 -13.61 -44.35 14.41
N SER A 538 -12.63 -45.16 13.99
CA SER A 538 -12.72 -46.59 14.22
C SER A 538 -12.39 -46.84 15.68
N GLU A 539 -13.40 -47.10 16.51
CA GLU A 539 -13.17 -47.83 17.75
C GLU A 539 -12.68 -49.24 17.38
N SER A 540 -11.39 -49.48 17.49
CA SER A 540 -10.84 -50.84 17.50
C SER A 540 -10.75 -51.31 18.95
N MET A 541 -11.49 -52.39 19.27
CA MET A 541 -11.20 -53.29 20.38
C MET A 541 -9.77 -53.82 20.33
#